data_AF-A0A6L9LP59-F1
#
_entry.id   AF-A0A6L9LP59-F1
#
_cell.length_a   1.000
_cell.length_b   1.000
_cell.length_c   1.000
_cell.angle_alpha   90.00
_cell.angle_beta   90.00
_cell.angle_gamma   90.00
#
_symmetry.space_group_name_H-M   'P 1'
#
loop_
_entity.id
_entity.type
_entity.pdbx_description
1 polymer ?
#
loop_
_entity_poly.entity_id
_entity_poly.type
_entity_poly.pdbx_seq_one_letter_code
_entity_poly.pdbx_strand_id
1 'polypeptide(L)'
;MDFTKIFDIITPLMILSLMGVIMIGYGFVNPQQENNVLQFMFGIPIALGAAGFHFLIRRIVNYNVLYMWIIEAIIVGCLIYAFPRM
;
A
#
# COMPACT_ATOMS: atom_id res chain seq x y z
N MET A 1 6.31 7.84 23.93
CA MET A 1 6.11 7.59 22.49
C MET A 1 4.63 7.30 22.31
N ASP A 2 3.87 8.16 21.65
CA ASP A 2 2.43 7.95 21.45
C ASP A 2 2.21 6.80 20.48
N PHE A 3 1.66 5.68 20.98
CA PHE A 3 1.31 4.52 20.15
C PHE A 3 0.39 4.90 18.99
N THR A 4 -0.44 5.93 19.17
CA THR A 4 -1.34 6.50 18.16
C THR A 4 -0.61 6.93 16.89
N LYS A 5 0.60 7.50 17.00
CA LYS A 5 1.39 7.91 15.83
C LYS A 5 1.96 6.72 15.06
N ILE A 6 2.24 5.62 15.75
CA ILE A 6 2.72 4.38 15.11
C ILE A 6 1.58 3.76 14.30
N PHE A 7 0.39 3.66 14.90
CA PHE A 7 -0.80 3.13 14.22
C PHE A 7 -1.32 4.01 13.08
N ASP A 8 -0.98 5.30 13.08
CA ASP A 8 -1.32 6.23 11.99
C ASP A 8 -0.36 6.11 10.79
N ILE A 9 0.83 5.52 10.98
CA ILE A 9 1.83 5.30 9.92
C ILE A 9 1.78 3.86 9.40
N ILE A 10 1.67 2.88 10.31
CA ILE A 10 1.65 1.45 9.97
C ILE A 10 0.19 1.05 9.73
N THR A 11 -0.41 1.50 8.64
CA THR A 11 -1.77 1.12 8.26
C THR A 11 -1.77 0.09 7.12
N PRO A 12 -2.89 -0.63 6.89
CA PRO A 12 -2.95 -1.64 5.83
C PRO A 12 -2.57 -1.12 4.44
N LEU A 13 -3.03 0.08 4.05
CA LEU A 13 -2.64 0.65 2.74
C LEU A 13 -1.19 1.10 2.71
N MET A 14 -0.62 1.59 3.81
CA MET A 14 0.79 1.95 3.85
C MET A 14 1.71 0.73 3.75
N ILE A 15 1.30 -0.42 4.31
CA ILE A 15 2.00 -1.70 4.11
C ILE A 15 1.94 -2.11 2.62
N LEU A 16 0.77 -2.02 2.00
CA LEU A 16 0.61 -2.32 0.58
C LEU A 16 1.45 -1.37 -0.30
N SER A 17 1.49 -0.09 0.06
CA SER A 17 2.35 0.91 -0.60
C SER A 17 3.83 0.52 -0.50
N LEU A 18 4.28 0.09 0.68
CA LEU A 18 5.65 -0.37 0.90
C LEU A 18 5.99 -1.59 0.03
N MET A 19 5.05 -2.53 -0.15
CA MET A 19 5.22 -3.65 -1.07
C MET A 19 5.45 -3.15 -2.51
N GLY A 20 4.67 -2.17 -2.97
CA GLY A 20 4.87 -1.54 -4.27
C GLY A 20 6.26 -0.92 -4.42
N VAL A 21 6.75 -0.21 -3.40
CA VAL A 21 8.12 0.36 -3.38
C VAL A 21 9.18 -0.75 -3.46
N ILE A 22 8.99 -1.85 -2.74
CA ILE A 22 9.91 -2.99 -2.77
C ILE A 22 9.93 -3.62 -4.17
N MET A 23 8.79 -3.79 -4.84
CA MET A 23 8.72 -4.29 -6.21
C MET A 23 9.49 -3.41 -7.19
N ILE A 24 9.33 -2.08 -7.09
CA ILE A 24 10.08 -1.11 -7.90
C ILE A 24 11.58 -1.26 -7.64
N GLY A 25 11.98 -1.35 -6.37
CA GLY A 25 13.38 -1.54 -5.98
C GLY A 25 13.99 -2.83 -6.54
N TYR A 26 13.27 -3.94 -6.49
CA TYR A 26 13.70 -5.21 -7.08
C TYR A 26 13.90 -5.12 -8.60
N GLY A 27 13.00 -4.41 -9.29
CA GLY A 27 13.13 -4.15 -10.73
C GLY A 27 14.40 -3.35 -11.06
N PHE A 28 14.73 -2.33 -10.26
CA PHE A 28 15.97 -1.56 -10.45
C PHE A 28 17.24 -2.37 -10.20
N VAL A 29 17.25 -3.22 -9.16
CA VAL A 29 18.45 -3.97 -8.76
C VAL A 29 18.72 -5.14 -9.72
N ASN A 30 17.68 -5.75 -10.30
CA ASN A 30 17.81 -6.89 -11.19
C ASN A 30 17.26 -6.59 -12.59
N PRO A 31 17.86 -5.63 -13.33
CA PRO A 31 17.25 -5.11 -14.55
C PRO A 31 17.19 -6.12 -15.71
N GLN A 32 17.95 -7.20 -15.62
CA GLN A 32 18.09 -8.26 -16.61
C GLN A 32 17.02 -9.36 -16.50
N GLN A 33 16.20 -9.35 -15.44
CA GLN A 33 15.08 -10.30 -15.33
C GLN A 33 13.93 -9.89 -16.24
N GLU A 34 13.32 -10.85 -16.95
CA GLU A 34 12.15 -10.61 -17.82
C GLU A 34 10.97 -9.97 -17.07
N ASN A 35 10.85 -10.25 -15.77
CA ASN A 35 9.77 -9.72 -14.93
C ASN A 35 10.03 -8.30 -14.39
N ASN A 36 11.19 -7.70 -14.67
CA ASN A 36 11.54 -6.35 -14.22
C ASN A 36 10.47 -5.32 -14.64
N VAL A 37 10.10 -5.29 -15.93
CA VAL A 37 9.10 -4.36 -16.45
C VAL A 37 7.75 -4.57 -15.75
N LEU A 38 7.37 -5.82 -15.49
CA LEU A 38 6.14 -6.14 -14.77
C LEU A 38 6.17 -5.62 -13.32
N GLN A 39 7.29 -5.80 -12.61
CA GLN A 39 7.47 -5.32 -11.24
C GLN A 39 7.34 -3.80 -11.16
N PHE A 40 7.84 -3.05 -12.16
CA PHE A 40 7.62 -1.61 -12.26
C PHE A 40 6.18 -1.24 -12.59
N MET A 41 5.61 -1.87 -13.62
CA MET A 41 4.25 -1.58 -14.10
C MET A 41 3.20 -1.78 -13.02
N PHE A 42 3.38 -2.78 -12.15
CA PHE A 42 2.49 -3.00 -11.01
C PHE A 42 2.94 -2.27 -9.75
N GLY A 43 4.25 -2.19 -9.49
CA GLY A 43 4.79 -1.57 -8.29
C GLY A 43 4.47 -0.09 -8.18
N ILE A 44 4.53 0.68 -9.28
CA ILE A 44 4.22 2.12 -9.27
C ILE A 44 2.75 2.39 -8.92
N PRO A 45 1.75 1.79 -9.61
CA PRO A 45 0.34 1.93 -9.24
C PRO A 45 0.04 1.46 -7.82
N ILE A 46 0.66 0.36 -7.35
CA ILE A 46 0.46 -0.13 -5.99
C ILE A 46 1.01 0.87 -4.97
N ALA A 47 2.25 1.34 -5.15
CA ALA A 47 2.88 2.30 -4.24
C ALA A 47 2.11 3.62 -4.18
N LEU A 48 1.93 4.27 -5.33
CA LEU A 48 1.29 5.58 -5.38
C LEU A 48 -0.21 5.50 -5.11
N GLY A 49 -0.88 4.47 -5.62
CA GLY A 49 -2.29 4.24 -5.39
C GLY A 49 -2.60 4.01 -3.92
N ALA A 50 -1.91 3.07 -3.27
CA ALA A 50 -2.15 2.77 -1.86
C ALA A 50 -1.79 3.96 -0.95
N ALA A 51 -0.66 4.62 -1.16
CA ALA A 51 -0.31 5.83 -0.42
C ALA A 51 -1.34 6.97 -0.64
N GLY A 52 -1.73 7.21 -1.90
CA GLY A 52 -2.72 8.23 -2.25
C GLY A 52 -4.08 7.96 -1.60
N PHE A 53 -4.57 6.72 -1.66
CA PHE A 53 -5.80 6.30 -1.01
C PHE A 53 -5.72 6.41 0.52
N HIS A 54 -4.59 6.07 1.14
CA HIS A 54 -4.37 6.26 2.58
C HIS A 54 -4.56 7.73 2.97
N PHE A 55 -3.88 8.66 2.28
CA PHE A 55 -4.04 10.10 2.57
C PHE A 55 -5.46 10.61 2.34
N LEU A 56 -6.14 10.10 1.31
CA LEU A 56 -7.54 10.45 1.04
C LEU A 56 -8.46 9.97 2.17
N ILE A 57 -8.37 8.71 2.58
CA ILE A 57 -9.17 8.13 3.67
C ILE A 57 -8.89 8.87 4.97
N ARG A 58 -7.61 9.11 5.28
CA ARG A 58 -7.18 9.86 6.46
C ARG A 58 -7.82 11.24 6.54
N ARG A 59 -7.99 11.91 5.38
CA ARG A 59 -8.69 13.19 5.29
C ARG A 59 -10.20 13.04 5.49
N ILE A 60 -10.83 12.04 4.89
CA ILE A 60 -12.27 11.78 4.98
C ILE A 60 -12.69 11.46 6.43
N VAL A 61 -11.89 10.67 7.14
CA VAL A 61 -12.18 10.23 8.53
C VAL A 61 -11.66 11.19 9.59
N ASN A 62 -11.21 12.40 9.20
CA ASN A 62 -10.68 13.43 10.10
C ASN A 62 -9.58 12.91 11.05
N TYR A 63 -8.63 12.13 10.52
CA TYR A 63 -7.51 11.55 11.28
C TYR A 63 -7.94 10.58 12.40
N ASN A 64 -9.17 10.07 12.37
CA ASN A 64 -9.58 9.02 13.30
C ASN A 64 -8.96 7.67 12.91
N VAL A 65 -7.95 7.26 13.69
CA VAL A 65 -7.13 6.06 13.42
C VAL A 65 -7.95 4.78 13.36
N LEU A 66 -8.98 4.63 14.21
CA LEU A 66 -9.80 3.42 14.23
C LEU A 66 -10.58 3.25 12.91
N TYR A 67 -11.27 4.31 12.47
CA TYR A 67 -12.07 4.27 11.24
C TYR A 67 -11.17 4.09 10.00
N MET A 68 -10.03 4.77 9.98
CA MET A 68 -9.03 4.59 8.93
C MET A 68 -8.62 3.12 8.82
N TRP A 69 -8.23 2.50 9.93
CA TRP A 69 -7.82 1.09 9.96
C TRP A 69 -8.91 0.14 9.46
N ILE A 70 -10.16 0.34 9.89
CA ILE A 70 -11.28 -0.51 9.47
C ILE A 70 -11.50 -0.39 7.95
N ILE A 71 -11.58 0.83 7.42
CA ILE A 71 -11.81 1.08 6.00
C ILE A 71 -10.66 0.51 5.16
N GLU A 72 -9.42 0.78 5.57
CA GLU A 72 -8.25 0.30 4.85
C GLU A 72 -8.12 -1.22 4.88
N ALA A 73 -8.40 -1.86 6.01
CA ALA A 73 -8.39 -3.32 6.12
C ALA A 73 -9.45 -3.97 5.22
N ILE A 74 -10.65 -3.36 5.11
CA ILE A 74 -11.68 -3.82 4.18
C ILE A 74 -11.21 -3.68 2.73
N ILE A 75 -10.66 -2.52 2.34
CA ILE A 75 -10.17 -2.28 0.98
C ILE A 75 -9.07 -3.28 0.62
N VAL A 76 -8.07 -3.42 1.48
CA VAL A 76 -6.95 -4.37 1.25
C VAL A 76 -7.47 -5.80 1.22
N GLY A 77 -8.38 -6.19 2.11
CA GLY A 77 -9.02 -7.50 2.09
C GLY A 77 -9.78 -7.77 0.80
N CYS A 78 -10.53 -6.78 0.29
CA CYS A 78 -11.21 -6.87 -1.00
C CYS A 78 -10.22 -6.99 -2.16
N LEU A 79 -9.11 -6.26 -2.14
CA LEU A 79 -8.07 -6.37 -3.18
C LEU A 79 -7.42 -7.76 -3.17
N ILE A 80 -7.07 -8.29 -2.00
CA ILE A 80 -6.52 -9.65 -1.89
C ILE A 80 -7.53 -10.68 -2.40
N TYR A 81 -8.81 -10.52 -2.07
CA TYR A 81 -9.87 -11.42 -2.54
C TYR A 81 -10.10 -11.33 -4.05
N ALA A 82 -10.11 -10.12 -4.62
CA ALA A 82 -10.30 -9.90 -6.05
C ALA A 82 -9.11 -10.37 -6.88
N PHE A 83 -7.91 -10.37 -6.29
CA PHE A 83 -6.66 -10.76 -6.95
C PHE A 83 -5.91 -11.84 -6.15
N PRO A 84 -6.46 -13.06 -6.06
CA PRO A 84 -5.91 -14.13 -5.21
C PRO A 84 -4.60 -14.74 -5.72
N ARG A 85 -4.13 -14.30 -6.89
CA ARG A 85 -2.86 -14.73 -7.52
C ARG A 85 -1.83 -13.59 -7.64
N MET A 86 -2.06 -12.47 -6.97
CA MET A 86 -1.00 -11.47 -6.76
C MET A 86 0.11 -12.01 -5.86
#